data_AF-A0A661JKQ8-F1
#
_entry.id   AF-A0A661JKQ8-F1
#
_cell.length_a   1.000
_cell.length_b   1.000
_cell.length_c   1.000
_cell.angle_alpha   90.00
_cell.angle_beta   90.00
_cell.angle_gamma   90.00
#
_symmetry.space_group_name_H-M   'P 1'
#
loop_
_entity.id
_entity.type
_entity.pdbx_description
1 polymer ?
#
loop_
_entity_poly.entity_id
_entity_poly.type
_entity_poly.pdbx_seq_one_letter_code
_entity_poly.pdbx_strand_id
1 'polypeptide(L)'
;MKEYIEGLLSFSLRMAVVLIPLLTLLEVAKERWEGRRWRGFSWVLSPEGTVALLAGLIFGILYGAGVIIASLRQKRVKGREALAVVGFLSLFHAVFEDTLLFVAAGADPLAITVPRLMLAAALFVLLMYLPGRPTSSS
;
A
#
# COMPACT_ATOMS: atom_id res chain seq x y z
N MET A 1 -23.64 -16.37 25.73
CA MET A 1 -23.83 -16.19 24.27
C MET A 1 -24.22 -14.75 23.92
N LYS A 2 -25.23 -14.15 24.57
CA LYS A 2 -25.66 -12.76 24.29
C LYS A 2 -24.56 -11.70 24.52
N GLU A 3 -23.84 -11.76 25.64
CA GLU A 3 -22.69 -10.86 25.92
C GLU A 3 -21.59 -10.90 24.85
N TYR A 4 -21.30 -12.09 24.31
CA TYR A 4 -20.29 -12.24 23.25
C TYR A 4 -20.74 -11.60 21.94
N ILE A 5 -22.02 -11.74 21.60
CA ILE A 5 -22.61 -11.15 20.39
C ILE A 5 -22.64 -9.62 20.52
N GLU A 6 -23.02 -9.10 21.68
CA GLU A 6 -23.04 -7.66 21.95
C GLU A 6 -21.63 -7.05 21.94
N GLY A 7 -20.65 -7.74 22.53
CA GLY A 7 -19.23 -7.38 22.44
C GLY A 7 -18.74 -7.31 20.99
N LEU A 8 -19.02 -8.35 20.20
CA LEU A 8 -18.62 -8.42 18.79
C LEU A 8 -19.29 -7.34 17.94
N LEU A 9 -20.57 -7.05 18.19
CA LEU A 9 -21.33 -6.02 17.48
C LEU A 9 -20.80 -4.63 17.81
N SER A 10 -20.54 -4.34 19.08
CA SER A 10 -20.01 -3.04 19.51
C SER A 10 -18.63 -2.77 18.94
N PHE A 11 -17.76 -3.79 18.87
CA PHE A 11 -16.46 -3.70 18.23
C PHE A 11 -16.57 -3.43 16.73
N SER A 12 -17.41 -4.20 16.03
CA SER A 12 -17.64 -4.03 14.60
C SER A 12 -18.16 -2.63 14.25
N LEU A 13 -19.09 -2.10 15.06
CA LEU A 13 -19.61 -0.74 14.89
C LEU A 13 -18.53 0.33 15.12
N ARG A 14 -17.67 0.16 16.13
CA ARG A 14 -16.52 1.07 16.35
C ARG A 14 -15.59 1.11 15.15
N MET A 15 -15.26 -0.05 14.58
CA MET A 15 -14.41 -0.13 13.39
C MET A 15 -15.08 0.53 12.19
N ALA A 16 -16.38 0.30 11.96
CA ALA A 16 -17.12 0.92 10.87
C ALA A 16 -17.14 2.46 10.96
N VAL A 17 -17.32 3.01 12.17
CA VAL A 17 -17.30 4.46 12.40
C VAL A 17 -15.92 5.08 12.12
N VAL A 18 -14.83 4.31 12.25
CA VAL A 18 -13.47 4.77 11.90
C VAL A 18 -13.20 4.60 10.40
N LEU A 19 -13.55 3.44 9.84
CA LEU A 19 -13.25 3.09 8.46
C LEU A 19 -14.08 3.87 7.44
N ILE A 20 -15.39 4.01 7.65
CA ILE A 20 -16.26 4.64 6.67
C ILE A 20 -15.81 6.10 6.39
N PRO A 21 -15.58 6.96 7.39
CA PRO A 21 -15.08 8.31 7.14
C PRO A 21 -13.69 8.31 6.52
N LEU A 22 -12.78 7.43 6.97
CA LEU A 22 -11.42 7.35 6.45
C LEU A 22 -11.42 6.98 4.97
N LEU A 23 -12.11 5.90 4.59
CA LEU A 23 -12.20 5.43 3.20
C LEU A 23 -12.91 6.45 2.32
N THR A 24 -13.97 7.10 2.82
CA THR A 24 -14.66 8.18 2.09
C THR A 24 -13.71 9.36 1.85
N LEU A 25 -12.93 9.76 2.85
CA LEU A 25 -11.95 10.84 2.71
C LEU A 25 -10.84 10.47 1.70
N LEU A 26 -10.34 9.24 1.76
CA LEU A 26 -9.33 8.74 0.81
C LEU A 26 -9.88 8.70 -0.61
N GLU A 27 -11.14 8.32 -0.79
CA GLU A 27 -11.81 8.30 -2.10
C GLU A 27 -11.95 9.72 -2.67
N VAL A 28 -12.37 10.69 -1.85
CA VAL A 28 -12.47 12.10 -2.25
C VAL A 28 -11.08 12.71 -2.53
N ALA A 29 -10.07 12.33 -1.76
CA ALA A 29 -8.69 12.74 -2.00
C ALA A 29 -8.13 12.15 -3.30
N LYS A 30 -8.51 10.91 -3.63
CA LYS A 30 -8.14 10.23 -4.87
C LYS A 30 -8.69 10.96 -6.09
N GLU A 31 -9.94 11.41 -6.05
CA GLU A 31 -10.53 12.19 -7.17
C GLU A 31 -9.79 13.49 -7.44
N ARG A 32 -9.21 14.10 -6.40
CA ARG A 32 -8.40 15.34 -6.50
C ARG A 32 -6.93 15.07 -6.83
N TRP A 33 -6.52 13.80 -6.87
CA TRP A 33 -5.14 13.45 -7.12
C TRP A 33 -4.82 13.53 -8.62
N GLU A 34 -4.04 14.54 -9.00
CA GLU A 34 -3.63 14.76 -10.40
C GLU A 34 -2.64 13.72 -10.95
N GLY A 35 -2.16 12.77 -10.13
CA GLY A 35 -1.20 11.77 -10.60
C GLY A 35 0.12 12.37 -11.07
N ARG A 36 0.49 13.56 -10.59
CA ARG A 36 1.69 14.27 -11.05
C ARG A 36 2.91 13.37 -10.91
N ARG A 37 3.67 13.28 -12.01
CA ARG A 37 4.87 12.45 -12.11
C ARG A 37 5.91 12.93 -11.09
N TRP A 38 5.88 12.31 -9.91
CA TRP A 38 6.82 12.58 -8.84
C TRP A 38 8.17 11.97 -9.21
N ARG A 39 9.21 12.81 -9.20
CA ARG A 39 10.59 12.38 -9.50
C ARG A 39 11.41 12.07 -8.25
N GLY A 40 10.81 12.15 -7.05
CA GLY A 40 11.44 11.63 -5.84
C GLY A 40 11.73 10.13 -5.99
N PHE A 41 12.82 9.63 -5.41
CA PHE A 41 13.23 8.22 -5.51
C PHE A 41 13.69 7.73 -6.91
N SER A 42 14.04 8.63 -7.82
CA SER A 42 14.50 8.27 -9.18
C SER A 42 15.77 7.39 -9.24
N TRP A 43 16.52 7.27 -8.14
CA TRP A 43 17.68 6.38 -8.06
C TRP A 43 17.31 4.91 -7.82
N VAL A 44 16.09 4.60 -7.37
CA VAL A 44 15.61 3.21 -7.22
C VAL A 44 14.50 2.89 -8.21
N LEU A 45 13.49 3.77 -8.33
CA LEU A 45 12.30 3.52 -9.12
C LEU A 45 12.23 4.43 -10.34
N SER A 46 11.55 3.97 -11.37
CA SER A 46 11.12 4.86 -12.44
C SER A 46 10.08 5.85 -11.90
N PRO A 47 9.89 7.02 -12.55
CA PRO A 47 8.88 7.97 -12.12
C PRO A 47 7.47 7.35 -12.04
N GLU A 48 7.14 6.45 -12.95
CA GLU A 48 5.88 5.70 -12.96
C GLU A 48 5.80 4.70 -11.80
N GLY A 49 6.90 4.02 -11.48
CA GLY A 49 6.98 3.14 -10.32
C GLY A 49 6.80 3.89 -8.99
N THR A 50 7.43 5.07 -8.85
CA THR A 50 7.25 5.95 -7.69
C THR A 50 5.80 6.40 -7.56
N VAL A 51 5.17 6.83 -8.66
CA VAL A 51 3.76 7.25 -8.64
C VAL A 51 2.87 6.09 -8.21
N ALA A 52 3.11 4.87 -8.69
CA ALA A 52 2.34 3.71 -8.30
C ALA A 52 2.52 3.32 -6.83
N LEU A 53 3.76 3.40 -6.31
CA LEU A 53 4.06 3.15 -4.91
C LEU A 53 3.35 4.16 -3.99
N LEU A 54 3.43 5.45 -4.31
CA LEU A 54 2.76 6.51 -3.56
C LEU A 54 1.24 6.39 -3.62
N ALA A 55 0.72 6.15 -4.82
CA ALA A 55 -0.69 5.89 -5.05
C ALA A 55 -1.18 4.72 -4.21
N GLY A 56 -0.41 3.63 -4.14
CA GLY A 56 -0.73 2.46 -3.34
C GLY A 56 -0.65 2.67 -1.84
N LEU A 57 0.29 3.51 -1.37
CA LEU A 57 0.47 3.80 0.06
C LEU A 57 -0.62 4.74 0.62
N ILE A 58 -1.12 5.65 -0.22
CA ILE A 58 -2.12 6.65 0.17
C ILE A 58 -3.53 6.12 -0.06
N PHE A 59 -3.79 5.53 -1.23
CA PHE A 59 -5.14 5.13 -1.66
C PHE A 59 -5.37 3.61 -1.62
N GLY A 60 -4.38 2.85 -1.16
CA GLY A 60 -4.47 1.40 -1.00
C GLY A 60 -4.01 0.60 -2.23
N ILE A 61 -3.84 -0.71 -2.00
CA ILE A 61 -3.17 -1.61 -2.92
C ILE A 61 -3.87 -1.73 -4.27
N LEU A 62 -5.20 -1.76 -4.30
CA LEU A 62 -5.94 -1.94 -5.56
C LEU A 62 -5.66 -0.79 -6.53
N TYR A 63 -5.59 0.44 -6.02
CA TYR A 63 -5.27 1.60 -6.84
C TYR A 63 -3.80 1.59 -7.29
N GLY A 64 -2.85 1.39 -6.36
CA GLY A 64 -1.43 1.29 -6.69
C GLY A 64 -1.12 0.16 -7.69
N ALA A 65 -1.76 -1.00 -7.52
CA ALA A 65 -1.67 -2.15 -8.43
C ALA A 65 -2.22 -1.81 -9.83
N GLY A 66 -3.35 -1.11 -9.92
CA GLY A 66 -3.89 -0.62 -11.19
C GLY A 66 -2.91 0.28 -11.93
N VAL A 67 -2.31 1.25 -11.21
CA VAL A 67 -1.35 2.21 -11.78
C VAL A 67 -0.06 1.51 -12.25
N ILE A 68 0.50 0.59 -11.46
CA ILE A 68 1.73 -0.13 -11.85
C ILE A 68 1.47 -1.12 -13.00
N ILE A 69 0.34 -1.82 -13.02
CA ILE A 69 -0.03 -2.75 -14.11
C ILE A 69 -0.22 -1.98 -15.41
N ALA A 70 -0.90 -0.82 -15.37
CA ALA A 70 -1.05 0.04 -16.54
C ALA A 70 0.31 0.50 -17.07
N SER A 71 1.21 0.92 -16.17
CA SER A 71 2.57 1.36 -16.52
C SER A 71 3.42 0.22 -17.10
N LEU A 72 3.24 -1.01 -16.58
CA LEU A 72 3.92 -2.22 -17.04
C LEU A 72 3.49 -2.59 -18.45
N ARG A 73 2.18 -2.54 -18.73
CA ARG A 73 1.62 -2.75 -20.08
C ARG A 73 2.13 -1.72 -21.09
N GLN A 74 2.33 -0.48 -20.66
CA GLN A 74 2.91 0.59 -21.47
C GLN A 74 4.45 0.53 -21.58
N LYS A 75 5.09 -0.51 -21.05
CA LYS A 75 6.56 -0.68 -21.00
C LYS A 75 7.30 0.50 -20.35
N ARG A 76 6.64 1.24 -19.45
CA ARG A 76 7.23 2.37 -18.70
C ARG A 76 7.92 1.94 -17.40
N VAL A 77 7.59 0.76 -16.89
CA VAL A 77 8.24 0.10 -15.75
C VAL A 77 8.69 -1.30 -16.13
N LYS A 78 9.76 -1.79 -15.50
CA LYS A 78 10.23 -3.16 -15.71
C LYS A 78 9.41 -4.15 -14.87
N GLY A 79 9.30 -5.41 -15.31
CA GLY A 79 8.57 -6.44 -14.56
C GLY A 79 9.09 -6.64 -13.13
N ARG A 80 10.42 -6.58 -12.95
CA ARG A 80 11.07 -6.62 -11.62
C ARG A 80 10.65 -5.48 -10.70
N GLU A 81 10.63 -4.27 -11.27
CA GLU A 81 10.21 -3.07 -10.55
C GLU A 81 8.74 -3.15 -10.15
N ALA A 82 7.87 -3.58 -11.08
CA ALA A 82 6.46 -3.78 -10.80
C ALA A 82 6.23 -4.82 -9.69
N LEU A 83 6.99 -5.93 -9.72
CA LEU A 83 6.93 -6.96 -8.68
C LEU A 83 7.39 -6.42 -7.31
N ALA A 84 8.47 -5.64 -7.27
CA ALA A 84 8.96 -5.04 -6.03
C ALA A 84 7.94 -4.06 -5.44
N VAL A 85 7.35 -3.19 -6.28
CA VAL A 85 6.30 -2.24 -5.85
C VAL A 85 5.06 -2.97 -5.34
N VAL A 86 4.54 -3.95 -6.07
CA VAL A 86 3.37 -4.74 -5.63
C VAL A 86 3.67 -5.52 -4.35
N GLY A 87 4.86 -6.12 -4.25
CA GLY A 87 5.29 -6.83 -3.04
C GLY A 87 5.37 -5.92 -1.82
N PHE A 88 5.97 -4.73 -1.97
CA PHE A 88 5.98 -3.72 -0.91
C PHE A 88 4.57 -3.31 -0.49
N LEU A 89 3.72 -2.96 -1.46
CA LEU A 89 2.36 -2.56 -1.19
C LEU A 89 1.57 -3.68 -0.51
N SER A 90 1.76 -4.94 -0.90
CA SER A 90 1.12 -6.08 -0.22
C SER A 90 1.37 -6.11 1.29
N LEU A 91 2.52 -5.63 1.74
CA LEU A 91 2.90 -5.58 3.15
C LEU A 91 2.61 -4.22 3.82
N PHE A 92 2.51 -3.12 3.05
CA PHE A 92 2.49 -1.76 3.60
C PHE A 92 1.60 -0.75 2.84
N HIS A 93 0.51 -1.18 2.19
CA HIS A 93 -0.38 -0.30 1.40
C HIS A 93 -1.39 0.52 2.22
N ALA A 94 -1.71 0.08 3.44
CA ALA A 94 -2.80 0.63 4.23
C ALA A 94 -2.26 1.26 5.52
N VAL A 95 -1.13 1.98 5.44
CA VAL A 95 -0.44 2.49 6.64
C VAL A 95 -1.35 3.34 7.52
N PHE A 96 -2.23 4.16 6.92
CA PHE A 96 -3.17 4.98 7.68
C PHE A 96 -4.32 4.15 8.25
N GLU A 97 -4.94 3.32 7.43
CA GLU A 97 -6.10 2.49 7.81
C GLU A 97 -5.75 1.49 8.90
N ASP A 98 -4.73 0.65 8.68
CA ASP A 98 -4.33 -0.35 9.65
C ASP A 98 -3.87 0.29 10.96
N THR A 99 -3.08 1.37 10.89
CA THR A 99 -2.62 2.06 12.11
C THR A 99 -3.79 2.67 12.89
N LEU A 100 -4.74 3.34 12.23
CA LEU A 100 -5.92 3.91 12.90
C LEU A 100 -6.78 2.82 13.55
N LEU A 101 -6.97 1.69 12.86
CA LEU A 101 -7.72 0.55 13.39
C LEU A 101 -7.06 0.00 14.66
N PHE A 102 -5.75 -0.21 14.64
CA PHE A 102 -5.04 -0.75 15.79
C PHE A 102 -4.96 0.24 16.96
N VAL A 103 -4.79 1.52 16.67
CA VAL A 103 -4.87 2.57 17.71
C VAL A 103 -6.27 2.63 18.31
N ALA A 104 -7.33 2.53 17.51
CA ALA A 104 -8.71 2.45 18.01
C ALA A 104 -8.97 1.18 18.85
N ALA A 105 -8.21 0.12 18.62
CA ALA A 105 -8.20 -1.10 19.44
C ALA A 105 -7.28 -1.01 20.68
N GLY A 106 -6.59 0.12 20.90
CA GLY A 106 -5.73 0.38 22.07
C GLY A 106 -4.27 -0.07 21.90
N ALA A 107 -3.81 -0.38 20.69
CA ALA A 107 -2.44 -0.79 20.43
C ALA A 107 -1.49 0.40 20.19
N ASP A 108 -0.20 0.18 20.45
CA ASP A 108 0.85 1.14 20.11
C ASP A 108 1.09 1.16 18.58
N PRO A 109 0.91 2.32 17.91
CA PRO A 109 1.09 2.44 16.47
C PRO A 109 2.51 2.10 16.00
N LEU A 110 3.54 2.39 16.81
CA LEU A 110 4.93 2.15 16.40
C LEU A 110 5.27 0.67 16.44
N ALA A 111 4.76 -0.05 17.45
CA ALA A 111 4.97 -1.48 17.60
C ALA A 111 4.46 -2.30 16.40
N ILE A 112 3.49 -1.76 15.66
CA ILE A 112 2.87 -2.43 14.50
C ILE A 112 3.47 -1.93 13.20
N THR A 113 3.61 -0.61 13.05
CA THR A 113 3.99 0.00 11.78
C THR A 113 5.47 -0.16 11.46
N VAL A 114 6.35 -0.08 12.47
CA VAL A 114 7.80 -0.22 12.29
C VAL A 114 8.20 -1.60 11.75
N PRO A 115 7.81 -2.74 12.38
CA PRO A 115 8.20 -4.05 11.87
C PRO A 115 7.62 -4.33 10.48
N ARG A 116 6.41 -3.84 10.19
CA ARG A 116 5.82 -3.94 8.84
C ARG A 116 6.61 -3.17 7.81
N LEU A 117 6.99 -1.93 8.12
CA LEU A 117 7.82 -1.12 7.24
C LEU A 117 9.19 -1.78 7.01
N MET A 118 9.82 -2.30 8.06
CA MET A 118 11.10 -3.01 7.95
C MET A 118 10.99 -4.24 7.05
N LEU A 119 9.96 -5.07 7.25
CA LEU A 119 9.72 -6.25 6.42
C LEU A 119 9.43 -5.89 4.96
N ALA A 120 8.58 -4.88 4.74
CA ALA A 120 8.24 -4.40 3.41
C ALA A 120 9.46 -3.82 2.68
N ALA A 121 10.26 -3.00 3.37
CA ALA A 121 11.49 -2.44 2.84
C ALA A 121 12.53 -3.53 2.53
N ALA A 122 12.70 -4.51 3.43
CA ALA A 122 13.59 -5.64 3.20
C ALA A 122 13.17 -6.46 1.98
N LEU A 123 11.87 -6.78 1.84
CA LEU A 123 11.35 -7.47 0.66
C LEU A 123 11.56 -6.65 -0.62
N PHE A 124 11.31 -5.34 -0.56
CA PHE A 124 11.49 -4.46 -1.71
C PHE A 124 12.94 -4.42 -2.18
N VAL A 125 13.89 -4.24 -1.26
CA VAL A 125 15.33 -4.29 -1.57
C VAL A 125 15.71 -5.66 -2.10
N LEU A 126 15.24 -6.73 -1.46
CA LEU A 126 15.50 -8.10 -1.90
C LEU A 126 15.05 -8.31 -3.36
N LEU A 127 13.83 -7.94 -3.71
CA LEU A 127 13.29 -8.10 -5.06
C LEU A 127 13.98 -7.19 -6.09
N MET A 128 14.39 -5.99 -5.68
CA MET A 128 15.05 -5.05 -6.58
C MET A 128 16.50 -5.45 -6.87
N TYR A 129 17.22 -5.94 -5.87
CA TYR A 129 18.66 -6.22 -5.96
C TYR A 129 19.02 -7.71 -6.14
N LEU A 130 18.11 -8.66 -5.94
CA LEU A 130 18.41 -10.06 -6.31
C LEU A 130 18.65 -10.17 -7.82
N PRO A 131 19.70 -10.89 -8.26
CA PRO A 131 19.84 -11.29 -9.64
C PRO A 131 18.75 -12.32 -10.00
N GLY A 132 17.57 -11.83 -10.41
CA GLY A 132 16.46 -12.63 -10.92
C GLY A 132 16.65 -12.95 -12.41
N ARG A 133 16.51 -14.24 -12.72
CA ARG A 133 16.75 -14.99 -13.99
C ARG A 133 16.45 -14.23 -15.30
N PRO A 134 17.17 -14.55 -16.40
CA PRO A 134 16.97 -13.93 -17.71
C PRO A 134 15.50 -14.00 -18.11
N THR A 135 14.82 -12.86 -18.11
CA THR A 135 13.49 -12.74 -18.67
C THR A 135 13.64 -12.80 -20.19
N SER A 136 13.29 -13.94 -20.79
CA SER A 136 13.20 -14.08 -22.24
C SER A 136 12.21 -13.05 -22.78
N SER A 137 12.74 -11.98 -23.37
CA SER A 137 12.00 -11.08 -24.24
C SER A 137 11.70 -11.82 -25.54
N SER A 138 10.43 -12.15 -25.75
CA SER A 138 9.85 -12.43 -27.06
C SER A 138 8.94 -11.28 -27.44
#